data_AF-A0A1Y3BNJ4-F1
#
_entry.id   AF-A0A1Y3BNJ4-F1
#
_cell.length_a   1.000
_cell.length_b   1.000
_cell.length_c   1.000
_cell.angle_alpha   90.00
_cell.angle_beta   90.00
_cell.angle_gamma   90.00
#
_symmetry.space_group_name_H-M   'P 1'
#
loop_
_entity.id
_entity.type
_entity.pdbx_description
1 polymer ?
#
loop_
_entity_poly.entity_id
_entity_poly.type
_entity_poly.pdbx_seq_one_letter_code
_entity_poly.pdbx_strand_id
1 'polypeptide(L)'
;DELQVSIPDFETDKAITKRRLVSYLASVYDPCGLVLATTLQLKLAIHDVWADGLDWDDPIPDKTNRKVMKIIKDIEQLKTW
;
A
#
# COMPACT_ATOMS: atom_id res chain seq x y z
N ASP A 1 19.80 -0.85 20.17
CA ASP A 1 18.57 -0.43 19.49
C ASP A 1 18.84 -0.10 18.05
N GLU A 2 18.53 -1.03 17.16
CA GLU A 2 18.43 -0.74 15.73
C GLU A 2 16.95 -0.57 15.41
N LEU A 3 16.58 0.64 15.01
CA LEU A 3 15.25 0.96 14.53
C LEU A 3 15.13 0.42 13.09
N GLN A 4 14.60 -0.79 12.94
CA GLN A 4 14.43 -1.45 11.65
C GLN A 4 13.05 -1.14 11.04
N VAL A 5 13.02 -0.88 9.73
CA VAL A 5 11.77 -0.72 8.97
C VAL A 5 11.21 -2.11 8.69
N SER A 6 9.93 -2.33 8.98
CA SER A 6 9.22 -3.57 8.65
C SER A 6 8.22 -3.31 7.53
N ILE A 7 8.45 -3.98 6.40
CA ILE A 7 7.58 -3.90 5.24
C ILE A 7 7.09 -5.33 4.95
N PRO A 8 5.81 -5.65 5.18
CA PRO A 8 5.26 -6.96 4.86
C PRO A 8 5.14 -7.17 3.36
N ASP A 9 5.00 -8.41 2.92
CA ASP A 9 4.68 -8.70 1.52
C ASP A 9 3.21 -8.40 1.24
N PHE A 10 2.92 -7.94 0.02
CA PHE A 10 1.54 -7.76 -0.42
C PHE A 10 1.18 -8.86 -1.42
N GLU A 11 0.20 -9.68 -1.06
CA GLU A 11 -0.35 -10.73 -1.92
C GLU A 11 -1.07 -10.12 -3.14
N THR A 12 -0.38 -10.05 -4.27
CA THR A 12 -0.88 -9.48 -5.53
C THR A 12 -1.71 -10.45 -6.38
N ASP A 13 -1.71 -11.73 -6.03
CA ASP A 13 -2.48 -12.82 -6.66
C ASP A 13 -3.98 -12.72 -6.42
N LYS A 14 -4.37 -12.12 -5.30
CA LYS A 14 -5.77 -11.88 -4.92
C LYS A 14 -6.22 -10.49 -5.35
N ALA A 15 -7.52 -10.34 -5.61
CA ALA A 15 -8.13 -9.05 -5.91
C ALA A 15 -7.76 -7.99 -4.86
N ILE A 16 -7.33 -6.81 -5.32
CA ILE A 16 -7.02 -5.70 -4.43
C ILE A 16 -8.32 -5.05 -4.00
N THR A 17 -8.58 -5.05 -2.70
CA THR A 17 -9.75 -4.40 -2.10
C THR A 17 -9.32 -3.26 -1.20
N LYS A 18 -10.25 -2.37 -0.92
CA LYS A 18 -10.06 -1.25 0.02
C LYS A 18 -9.57 -1.73 1.39
N ARG A 19 -10.16 -2.81 1.92
CA ARG A 19 -9.74 -3.42 3.20
C ARG A 19 -8.29 -3.87 3.17
N ARG A 20 -7.87 -4.54 2.09
CA ARG A 20 -6.50 -5.06 1.96
C ARG A 20 -5.47 -3.93 1.91
N LEU A 21 -5.77 -2.84 1.20
CA LEU A 21 -4.86 -1.69 1.13
C LEU A 21 -4.66 -0.98 2.45
N VAL A 22 -5.74 -0.77 3.21
CA VAL A 22 -5.65 -0.16 4.54
C VAL A 22 -4.91 -1.09 5.50
N SER A 23 -5.21 -2.38 5.47
CA SER A 23 -4.51 -3.39 6.28
C SER A 23 -3.01 -3.43 5.97
N TYR A 24 -2.64 -3.37 4.69
CA TYR A 24 -1.25 -3.30 4.26
C TYR A 24 -0.54 -2.01 4.71
N LEU A 25 -1.18 -0.86 4.54
CA LEU A 25 -0.62 0.41 5.00
C LEU A 25 -0.38 0.39 6.51
N ALA A 26 -1.30 -0.20 7.28
CA ALA A 26 -1.20 -0.27 8.74
C ALA A 26 -0.12 -1.24 9.23
N SER A 27 0.27 -2.22 8.42
CA SER A 27 1.30 -3.20 8.76
C SER A 27 2.71 -2.76 8.38
N VAL A 28 2.86 -1.67 7.62
CA VAL A 28 4.17 -1.02 7.40
C VAL A 28 4.56 -0.24 8.65
N TYR A 29 5.66 -0.63 9.29
CA TYR A 29 6.22 0.05 10.45
C TYR A 29 7.53 0.76 10.07
N ASP A 30 7.57 2.07 10.27
CA ASP A 30 8.70 2.92 9.91
C ASP A 30 8.99 3.95 11.02
N PRO A 31 9.86 3.60 11.99
CA PRO A 31 10.19 4.49 13.10
C PRO A 31 10.98 5.74 12.68
N CYS A 32 11.67 5.68 11.53
CA CYS A 32 12.59 6.73 11.06
C CYS A 32 12.03 7.55 9.89
N GLY A 33 10.88 7.18 9.33
CA GLY A 33 10.27 7.87 8.18
C GLY A 33 10.98 7.62 6.84
N LEU A 34 11.80 6.57 6.74
CA LEU A 34 12.59 6.25 5.54
C LEU A 34 11.71 5.84 4.34
N VAL A 35 10.53 5.27 4.60
CA VAL A 35 9.54 4.88 3.58
C VAL A 35 8.34 5.84 3.54
N LEU A 36 8.49 7.05 4.08
CA LEU A 36 7.42 8.06 4.12
C LEU A 36 6.94 8.44 2.71
N ALA A 37 7.85 8.57 1.74
CA ALA A 37 7.49 8.98 0.38
C ALA A 37 6.56 7.96 -0.30
N THR A 38 6.83 6.67 -0.15
CA THR A 38 6.03 5.60 -0.75
C THR A 38 4.76 5.32 0.03
N THR A 39 4.80 5.34 1.37
CA THR A 39 3.58 5.22 2.20
C THR A 39 2.64 6.41 2.00
N LEU A 40 3.16 7.61 1.72
CA LEU A 40 2.34 8.77 1.34
C LEU A 40 1.65 8.55 0.00
N GLN A 41 2.34 8.03 -1.02
CA GLN A 41 1.71 7.68 -2.30
C GLN A 41 0.61 6.63 -2.12
N LEU A 42 0.83 5.63 -1.26
CA LEU A 42 -0.17 4.62 -0.92
C LEU A 42 -1.39 5.25 -0.23
N LYS A 43 -1.18 6.18 0.72
CA LYS A 43 -2.27 6.94 1.36
C LYS A 43 -3.11 7.73 0.36
N LEU A 44 -2.45 8.39 -0.60
CA LEU A 44 -3.16 9.11 -1.67
C LEU A 44 -3.96 8.15 -2.55
N ALA A 45 -3.41 6.99 -2.89
CA ALA A 45 -4.15 5.98 -3.66
C ALA A 45 -5.35 5.43 -2.88
N ILE A 46 -5.21 5.21 -1.57
CA ILE A 46 -6.32 4.81 -0.69
C ILE A 46 -7.39 5.91 -0.70
N HIS A 47 -7.01 7.19 -0.59
CA HIS A 47 -7.96 8.30 -0.67
C HIS A 47 -8.74 8.31 -1.99
N ASP A 48 -8.08 8.03 -3.13
CA ASP A 48 -8.77 7.90 -4.42
C ASP A 48 -9.80 6.75 -4.39
N VAL A 49 -9.44 5.59 -3.82
CA VAL A 49 -10.35 4.43 -3.63
C VAL A 49 -11.55 4.79 -2.73
N TRP A 50 -11.36 5.65 -1.73
CA TRP A 50 -12.47 6.15 -0.92
C TRP A 50 -13.43 7.05 -1.71
N ALA A 51 -12.91 7.86 -2.64
CA ALA A 51 -13.72 8.71 -3.49
C ALA A 51 -14.56 7.91 -4.51
N ASP A 52 -14.12 6.71 -4.89
CA ASP A 52 -14.84 5.82 -5.81
C ASP A 52 -16.11 5.19 -5.18
N GLY A 53 -16.35 5.37 -3.88
CA GLY A 53 -17.58 4.92 -3.20
C GLY A 53 -17.68 3.40 -3.01
N LEU A 54 -16.56 2.68 -3.12
CA LEU A 54 -16.49 1.23 -3.02
C LEU A 54 -16.65 0.74 -1.58
N ASP A 55 -17.28 -0.43 -1.41
CA ASP A 55 -17.31 -1.13 -0.13
C ASP A 55 -15.95 -1.76 0.19
N TRP A 56 -15.81 -2.21 1.44
CA TRP A 56 -14.54 -2.70 1.99
C TRP A 56 -13.95 -3.88 1.22
N ASP A 57 -14.80 -4.78 0.72
CA ASP A 57 -14.43 -6.02 0.05
C ASP A 57 -14.61 -5.97 -1.47
N ASP A 58 -15.01 -4.82 -2.01
CA ASP A 58 -15.14 -4.63 -3.44
C ASP A 58 -13.76 -4.53 -4.10
N PRO A 59 -13.59 -5.14 -5.29
CA PRO A 59 -12.37 -5.00 -6.06
C PRO A 59 -12.23 -3.57 -6.58
N ILE A 60 -11.03 -3.00 -6.48
CA ILE A 60 -10.76 -1.65 -6.99
C ILE A 60 -10.72 -1.63 -8.53
N PRO A 61 -11.17 -0.53 -9.18
CA PRO A 61 -11.13 -0.39 -10.63
C PRO A 61 -9.73 -0.54 -11.22
N ASP A 62 -9.62 -1.11 -12.43
CA ASP A 62 -8.33 -1.39 -13.10
C ASP A 62 -7.39 -0.19 -13.22
N LYS A 63 -7.93 1.02 -13.33
CA LYS A 63 -7.13 2.25 -13.36
C LYS A 63 -6.42 2.47 -12.03
N THR A 64 -7.14 2.36 -10.93
CA THR A 64 -6.62 2.52 -9.57
C THR A 64 -5.74 1.33 -9.20
N ASN A 65 -6.13 0.12 -9.61
CA ASN A 65 -5.36 -1.11 -9.43
C ASN A 65 -3.94 -1.00 -9.99
N ARG A 66 -3.78 -0.51 -11.24
CA ARG A 66 -2.47 -0.31 -11.85
C ARG A 66 -1.59 0.69 -11.08
N LYS A 67 -2.18 1.79 -10.58
CA LYS A 67 -1.47 2.79 -9.78
C LYS A 67 -0.99 2.19 -8.45
N VAL A 68 -1.88 1.49 -7.76
CA VAL A 68 -1.59 0.80 -6.50
C VAL A 68 -0.50 -0.26 -6.67
N MET A 69 -0.60 -1.09 -7.71
CA MET A 69 0.40 -2.12 -8.01
C MET A 69 1.79 -1.54 -8.24
N LYS A 70 1.86 -0.39 -8.92
CA LYS A 70 3.13 0.33 -9.10
C LYS A 70 3.71 0.78 -7.75
N ILE A 71 2.90 1.39 -6.89
CA ILE A 71 3.33 1.85 -5.57
C ILE A 71 3.82 0.68 -4.71
N ILE A 72 3.09 -0.45 -4.72
CA ILE A 72 3.47 -1.65 -3.97
C ILE A 72 4.83 -2.18 -4.46
N LYS A 73 5.02 -2.25 -5.78
CA LYS A 73 6.31 -2.64 -6.36
C LYS A 73 7.45 -1.68 -5.97
N ASP A 74 7.18 -0.38 -5.95
CA ASP A 74 8.15 0.63 -5.54
C ASP A 74 8.51 0.45 -4.04
N ILE A 75 7.53 0.11 -3.18
CA ILE A 75 7.74 -0.21 -1.76
C ILE A 75 8.58 -1.49 -1.60
N GLU A 76 8.30 -2.54 -2.38
CA GLU A 76 9.06 -3.79 -2.32
C GLU A 76 10.52 -3.62 -2.73
N GLN A 77 10.81 -2.74 -3.71
CA GLN A 77 12.18 -2.42 -4.08
C GLN A 77 12.97 -1.78 -2.93
N LEU A 78 12.31 -1.07 -2.02
CA LEU A 78 12.94 -0.48 -0.84
C LEU A 78 13.33 -1.52 0.22
N LYS A 79 12.76 -2.74 0.19
CA LYS A 79 13.23 -3.85 1.04
C LYS A 79 14.64 -4.33 0.67
N THR A 80 15.09 -4.01 -0.55
CA THR A 80 16.31 -4.60 -1.13
C THR A 80 17.56 -3.76 -0.85
N TRP A 81 17.46 -2.71 -0.02
CA TRP A 81 18.54 -1.79 0.33
C TRP A 81 18.88 -1.86 1.82
#